data_AF-A0A662V5T5-F1
#
_entry.id   AF-A0A662V5T5-F1
#
_cell.length_a   1.000
_cell.length_b   1.000
_cell.length_c   1.000
_cell.angle_alpha   90.00
_cell.angle_beta   90.00
_cell.angle_gamma   90.00
#
_symmetry.space_group_name_H-M   'P 1'
#
loop_
_entity.id
_entity.type
_entity.pdbx_description
1 polymer ?
#
loop_
_entity_poly.entity_id
_entity_poly.type
_entity_poly.pdbx_seq_one_letter_code
_entity_poly.pdbx_strand_id
1 'polypeptide(L)'
;MPVRREYLIKRALLLVLVIFGVILITFFITRIIPARPELLWVGPHATIEQIEKARKFLHLDEPYHIQFLYYIRDLLTGNWGISWRTKTPVINDIKTHLPATLELIVFAFIIAIGIGIPLGVLAALKKYSIVDHFIRIFTVSGASVPVFWLALIAQLVLSNWLGVFPSAKRVDEEIVIETGFNPVTGFYLLDSLVQGNMPVFTSVIR
;
A
#
# COMPACT_ATOMS: atom_id res chain seq x y z
N MET A 1 13.80 -4.97 29.06
CA MET A 1 12.61 -4.61 29.86
C MET A 1 11.45 -5.47 29.40
N PRO A 2 10.82 -6.31 30.23
CA PRO A 2 9.68 -7.11 29.81
C PRO A 2 8.50 -6.19 29.50
N VAL A 3 7.91 -6.35 28.31
CA VAL A 3 6.71 -5.61 27.92
C VAL A 3 5.59 -6.00 28.89
N ARG A 4 5.04 -5.03 29.61
CA ARG A 4 3.94 -5.30 30.57
C ARG A 4 2.72 -5.79 29.79
N ARG A 5 2.04 -6.84 30.28
CA ARG A 5 0.85 -7.43 29.63
C ARG A 5 -0.23 -6.38 29.33
N GLU A 6 -0.41 -5.42 30.23
CA GLU A 6 -1.30 -4.26 30.07
C GLU A 6 -1.01 -3.46 28.78
N TYR A 7 0.26 -3.28 28.42
CA TYR A 7 0.66 -2.56 27.21
C TYR A 7 0.26 -3.32 25.94
N LEU A 8 0.46 -4.64 25.93
CA LEU A 8 0.07 -5.49 24.81
C LEU A 8 -1.46 -5.49 24.62
N ILE A 9 -2.22 -5.60 25.72
CA ILE A 9 -3.69 -5.56 25.68
C ILE A 9 -4.17 -4.20 25.16
N LYS A 10 -3.62 -3.10 25.67
CA LYS A 10 -3.97 -1.75 25.20
C LYS A 10 -3.69 -1.58 23.71
N ARG A 11 -2.54 -2.06 23.23
CA ARG A 11 -2.18 -2.02 21.79
C ARG A 11 -3.10 -2.88 20.94
N ALA A 12 -3.43 -4.09 21.40
CA ALA A 12 -4.35 -4.99 20.70
C ALA A 12 -5.75 -4.38 20.58
N LEU A 13 -6.28 -3.79 21.66
CA LEU A 13 -7.57 -3.10 21.65
C LEU A 13 -7.58 -1.90 20.70
N LEU A 14 -6.51 -1.09 20.72
CA LEU A 14 -6.38 0.03 19.78
C LEU A 14 -6.32 -0.46 18.33
N LEU A 15 -5.62 -1.56 18.05
CA LEU A 15 -5.54 -2.14 16.73
C LEU A 15 -6.92 -2.63 16.25
N VAL A 16 -7.68 -3.32 17.11
CA VAL A 16 -9.05 -3.73 16.78
C VAL A 16 -9.94 -2.52 16.50
N LEU A 17 -9.85 -1.47 17.31
CA LEU A 17 -10.62 -0.24 17.11
C LEU A 17 -10.28 0.45 15.78
N VAL A 18 -8.98 0.52 15.43
CA VAL A 18 -8.53 1.09 14.16
C VAL A 18 -9.02 0.26 12.98
N ILE A 19 -8.85 -1.06 13.03
CA ILE A 19 -9.33 -1.96 11.96
C ILE A 19 -10.84 -1.83 11.79
N PHE A 20 -11.60 -1.83 12.89
CA PHE A 20 -13.04 -1.63 12.86
C PHE A 20 -13.41 -0.28 12.25
N GLY A 21 -12.72 0.79 12.64
CA GLY A 21 -12.90 2.12 12.07
C GLY A 21 -12.63 2.15 10.56
N VAL A 22 -11.55 1.52 10.10
CA VAL A 22 -11.23 1.40 8.67
C VAL A 22 -12.32 0.63 7.93
N ILE A 23 -12.74 -0.54 8.44
CA ILE A 23 -13.81 -1.35 7.84
C ILE A 23 -15.12 -0.55 7.74
N LEU A 24 -15.48 0.19 8.78
CA LEU A 24 -16.69 1.00 8.82
C LEU A 24 -16.61 2.14 7.78
N ILE A 25 -15.49 2.86 7.76
CA ILE A 25 -15.27 3.96 6.82
C ILE A 25 -15.26 3.45 5.37
N THR A 26 -14.53 2.38 5.07
CA THR A 26 -14.47 1.81 3.71
C THR A 26 -15.82 1.25 3.29
N PHE A 27 -16.59 0.67 4.23
CA PHE A 27 -17.96 0.25 3.97
C PHE A 27 -18.81 1.44 3.53
N PHE A 28 -18.88 2.50 4.33
CA PHE A 28 -19.69 3.66 3.98
C PHE A 28 -19.19 4.36 2.72
N ILE A 29 -17.88 4.48 2.52
CA ILE A 29 -17.30 5.06 1.30
C ILE A 29 -17.81 4.31 0.07
N THR A 30 -17.78 2.99 0.08
CA THR A 30 -18.14 2.17 -1.09
C THR A 30 -19.65 2.10 -1.34
N ARG A 31 -20.50 2.42 -0.35
CA ARG A 31 -21.97 2.40 -0.48
C ARG A 31 -22.61 3.78 -0.57
N ILE A 32 -21.96 4.84 -0.08
CA ILE A 32 -22.48 6.21 -0.04
C ILE A 32 -21.84 7.07 -1.13
N ILE A 33 -20.51 7.01 -1.33
CA ILE A 33 -19.85 7.91 -2.29
C ILE A 33 -20.32 7.63 -3.72
N PRO A 34 -20.41 6.37 -4.18
CA PRO A 34 -21.19 6.07 -5.35
C PRO A 34 -22.66 6.31 -5.02
N ALA A 35 -23.29 7.31 -5.64
CA ALA A 35 -24.74 7.49 -5.52
C ALA A 35 -25.52 6.25 -6.00
N ARG A 36 -24.91 5.43 -6.88
CA ARG A 36 -25.45 4.18 -7.43
C ARG A 36 -24.35 3.12 -7.61
N PRO A 37 -23.99 2.35 -6.55
CA PRO A 37 -22.91 1.36 -6.60
C PRO A 37 -23.16 0.24 -7.61
N GLU A 38 -24.41 -0.11 -7.88
CA GLU A 38 -24.79 -1.11 -8.88
C GLU A 38 -24.32 -0.73 -10.31
N LEU A 39 -24.23 0.56 -10.63
CA LEU A 39 -23.74 1.01 -11.95
C LEU A 39 -22.23 0.80 -12.12
N LEU A 40 -21.46 0.93 -11.04
CA LEU A 40 -20.02 0.64 -11.07
C LEU A 40 -19.76 -0.85 -11.26
N TRP A 41 -20.66 -1.69 -10.74
CA TRP A 41 -20.59 -3.13 -10.92
C TRP A 41 -20.89 -3.56 -12.36
N VAL A 42 -22.04 -3.15 -12.91
CA VAL A 42 -22.50 -3.59 -14.24
C VAL A 42 -21.81 -2.86 -15.38
N GLY A 43 -21.36 -1.63 -15.15
CA GLY A 43 -20.70 -0.79 -16.15
C GLY A 43 -21.64 0.21 -16.83
N PRO A 44 -21.08 1.09 -17.69
CA PRO A 44 -21.77 2.28 -18.17
C PRO A 44 -22.90 2.03 -19.18
N HIS A 45 -23.05 0.82 -19.73
CA HIS A 45 -24.02 0.50 -20.80
C HIS A 45 -25.03 -0.59 -20.35
N ALA A 46 -25.27 -0.68 -19.04
CA ALA A 46 -26.14 -1.67 -18.43
C ALA A 46 -27.62 -1.49 -18.81
N THR A 47 -28.32 -2.58 -19.13
CA THR A 47 -29.78 -2.56 -19.24
C THR A 47 -30.43 -2.44 -17.85
N ILE A 48 -31.68 -1.97 -17.80
CA ILE A 48 -32.42 -1.81 -16.54
C ILE A 48 -32.51 -3.14 -15.77
N GLU A 49 -32.77 -4.24 -16.48
CA GLU A 49 -32.79 -5.58 -15.88
C GLU A 49 -31.47 -5.98 -15.24
N GLN A 50 -30.33 -5.67 -15.87
CA GLN A 50 -29.01 -5.97 -15.32
C GLN A 50 -28.72 -5.16 -14.06
N ILE A 51 -29.16 -3.89 -14.02
CA ILE A 51 -29.03 -3.01 -12.86
C ILE A 51 -29.83 -3.56 -11.68
N GLU A 52 -31.09 -3.96 -11.90
CA GLU A 52 -31.94 -4.52 -10.84
C GLU A 52 -31.39 -5.86 -10.32
N LYS A 53 -30.90 -6.71 -11.21
CA LYS A 53 -30.26 -7.97 -10.85
C LYS A 53 -29.01 -7.72 -10.00
N ALA A 54 -28.20 -6.73 -10.38
CA ALA A 54 -27.01 -6.35 -9.61
C ALA A 54 -27.37 -5.76 -8.24
N ARG A 55 -28.42 -4.93 -8.15
CA ARG A 55 -28.89 -4.38 -6.87
C ARG A 55 -29.23 -5.49 -5.88
N LYS A 56 -30.02 -6.48 -6.30
CA LYS A 56 -30.38 -7.64 -5.46
C LYS A 56 -29.17 -8.52 -5.13
N PHE A 57 -28.32 -8.78 -6.12
CA PHE A 57 -27.12 -9.60 -5.94
C PHE A 57 -26.12 -8.98 -4.94
N LEU A 58 -26.01 -7.66 -4.94
CA LEU A 58 -25.12 -6.92 -4.04
C LEU A 58 -25.79 -6.58 -2.69
N HIS A 59 -27.01 -7.07 -2.43
CA HIS A 59 -27.81 -6.76 -1.23
C HIS A 59 -28.05 -5.25 -1.01
N LEU A 60 -28.06 -4.46 -2.07
CA LEU A 60 -28.19 -3.00 -2.00
C LEU A 60 -29.62 -2.54 -1.69
N ASP A 61 -30.59 -3.45 -1.74
CA ASP A 61 -31.98 -3.28 -1.33
C ASP A 61 -32.21 -3.48 0.17
N GLU A 62 -31.25 -4.06 0.89
CA GLU A 62 -31.33 -4.28 2.33
C GLU A 62 -30.93 -3.03 3.14
N PRO A 63 -31.41 -2.88 4.39
CA PRO A 63 -30.92 -1.86 5.30
C PRO A 63 -29.40 -1.91 5.51
N TYR A 64 -28.75 -0.75 5.67
CA TYR A 64 -27.28 -0.66 5.77
C TYR A 64 -26.65 -1.53 6.87
N HIS A 65 -27.33 -1.74 7.99
CA HIS A 65 -26.82 -2.60 9.06
C HIS A 65 -26.76 -4.08 8.62
N ILE A 66 -27.71 -4.54 7.80
CA ILE A 66 -27.70 -5.89 7.23
C ILE A 66 -26.60 -6.02 6.18
N GLN A 67 -26.47 -5.02 5.30
CA GLN A 67 -25.37 -4.94 4.33
C GLN A 67 -24.00 -4.98 5.02
N PHE A 68 -23.85 -4.31 6.16
CA PHE A 68 -22.63 -4.33 6.96
C PHE A 68 -22.34 -5.73 7.53
N LEU A 69 -23.36 -6.44 8.01
CA LEU A 69 -23.19 -7.82 8.49
C LEU A 69 -22.74 -8.76 7.37
N TYR A 70 -23.31 -8.65 6.17
CA TYR A 70 -22.82 -9.40 5.01
C TYR A 70 -21.36 -9.06 4.70
N TYR A 71 -21.02 -7.76 4.68
CA TYR A 71 -19.65 -7.32 4.43
C TYR A 71 -18.64 -7.86 5.45
N ILE A 72 -18.99 -7.87 6.75
CA ILE A 72 -18.14 -8.44 7.80
C ILE A 72 -18.00 -9.95 7.64
N ARG A 73 -19.11 -10.65 7.37
CA ARG A 73 -19.09 -12.10 7.13
C ARG A 73 -18.17 -12.45 5.96
N ASP A 74 -18.31 -11.75 4.85
CA ASP A 74 -17.51 -11.96 3.63
C ASP A 74 -16.02 -11.66 3.88
N LEU A 75 -15.73 -10.60 4.65
CA LEU A 75 -14.37 -10.26 5.04
C LEU A 75 -13.71 -11.36 5.89
N LEU A 76 -14.44 -11.89 6.89
CA LEU A 76 -13.95 -12.91 7.80
C LEU A 76 -13.85 -14.31 7.16
N THR A 77 -14.71 -14.61 6.18
CA THR A 77 -14.69 -15.89 5.45
C THR A 77 -13.68 -15.92 4.31
N GLY A 78 -13.05 -14.79 3.99
CA GLY A 78 -12.10 -14.67 2.88
C GLY A 78 -12.77 -14.53 1.51
N ASN A 79 -14.11 -14.50 1.45
CA ASN A 79 -14.86 -14.27 0.22
C ASN A 79 -14.99 -12.77 -0.07
N TRP A 80 -13.88 -12.10 -0.38
CA TRP A 80 -13.84 -10.64 -0.56
C TRP A 80 -14.50 -10.14 -1.85
N GLY A 81 -15.09 -11.05 -2.63
CA GLY A 81 -15.79 -10.74 -3.87
C GLY A 81 -14.87 -10.37 -5.04
N ILE A 82 -15.48 -9.74 -6.04
CA ILE A 82 -14.83 -9.30 -7.27
C ILE A 82 -14.60 -7.79 -7.21
N SER A 83 -13.42 -7.36 -7.62
CA SER A 83 -13.09 -5.94 -7.76
C SER A 83 -13.94 -5.29 -8.84
N TRP A 84 -14.55 -4.15 -8.54
CA TRP A 84 -15.44 -3.45 -9.47
C TRP A 84 -14.66 -2.85 -10.64
N ARG A 85 -13.34 -2.65 -10.48
CA ARG A 85 -12.43 -2.03 -11.44
C ARG A 85 -11.77 -3.05 -12.37
N THR A 86 -11.12 -4.07 -11.80
CA THR A 86 -10.35 -5.08 -12.52
C THR A 86 -11.19 -6.29 -12.94
N LYS A 87 -12.40 -6.43 -12.36
CA LYS A 87 -13.32 -7.56 -12.59
C LYS A 87 -12.71 -8.93 -12.23
N THR A 88 -11.67 -8.94 -11.39
CA THR A 88 -11.00 -10.12 -10.84
C THR A 88 -11.31 -10.27 -9.34
N PRO A 89 -11.15 -11.47 -8.76
CA PRO A 89 -11.23 -11.65 -7.31
C PRO A 89 -10.28 -10.69 -6.58
N VAL A 90 -10.77 -9.99 -5.56
CA VAL A 90 -9.98 -8.98 -4.80
C VAL A 90 -8.70 -9.59 -4.21
N ILE A 91 -8.76 -10.86 -3.80
CA ILE A 91 -7.60 -11.59 -3.28
C ILE A 91 -6.46 -11.69 -4.30
N ASN A 92 -6.76 -11.76 -5.60
CA ASN A 92 -5.73 -11.84 -6.64
C ASN A 92 -5.02 -10.50 -6.78
N ASP A 93 -5.77 -9.40 -6.82
CA ASP A 93 -5.20 -8.04 -6.87
C ASP A 93 -4.29 -7.80 -5.65
N ILE A 94 -4.73 -8.21 -4.46
CA ILE A 94 -3.91 -8.11 -3.24
C ILE A 94 -2.64 -8.94 -3.37
N LYS A 95 -2.72 -10.21 -3.83
CA LYS A 95 -1.54 -11.06 -4.01
C LYS A 95 -0.55 -10.49 -5.02
N THR A 96 -1.03 -9.83 -6.08
CA THR A 96 -0.18 -9.23 -7.10
C THR A 96 0.57 -8.00 -6.58
N HIS A 97 -0.04 -7.18 -5.72
CA HIS A 97 0.53 -5.90 -5.28
C HIS A 97 1.18 -5.91 -3.89
N LEU A 98 0.78 -6.85 -3.03
CA LEU A 98 1.27 -6.94 -1.64
C LEU A 98 2.79 -7.17 -1.57
N PRO A 99 3.41 -8.09 -2.35
CA PRO A 99 4.86 -8.30 -2.30
C PRO A 99 5.65 -7.03 -2.58
N ALA A 100 5.29 -6.28 -3.62
CA ALA A 100 5.93 -5.01 -3.98
C ALA A 100 5.88 -3.99 -2.82
N THR A 101 4.71 -3.90 -2.18
CA THR A 101 4.49 -3.00 -1.05
C THR A 101 5.35 -3.42 0.15
N LEU A 102 5.44 -4.71 0.43
CA LEU A 102 6.25 -5.24 1.52
C LEU A 102 7.75 -5.04 1.26
N GLU A 103 8.24 -5.28 0.04
CA GLU A 103 9.63 -4.96 -0.35
C GLU A 103 9.92 -3.47 -0.08
N LEU A 104 9.08 -2.59 -0.62
CA LEU A 104 9.23 -1.15 -0.44
C LEU A 104 9.25 -0.74 1.04
N ILE A 105 8.33 -1.27 1.85
CA ILE A 105 8.27 -1.00 3.29
C ILE A 105 9.57 -1.44 3.96
N VAL A 106 10.07 -2.64 3.67
CA VAL A 106 11.30 -3.16 4.28
C VAL A 106 12.49 -2.25 3.98
N PHE A 107 12.69 -1.85 2.72
CA PHE A 107 13.78 -0.93 2.36
C PHE A 107 13.60 0.46 2.98
N ALA A 108 12.38 0.99 2.98
CA ALA A 108 12.08 2.26 3.63
C ALA A 108 12.41 2.21 5.13
N PHE A 109 12.09 1.12 5.82
CA PHE A 109 12.45 0.92 7.23
C PHE A 109 13.97 0.82 7.44
N ILE A 110 14.68 0.08 6.57
CA ILE A 110 16.14 -0.03 6.65
C ILE A 110 16.78 1.35 6.54
N ILE A 111 16.35 2.16 5.57
CA ILE A 111 16.86 3.53 5.38
C ILE A 111 16.46 4.43 6.55
N ALA A 112 15.20 4.38 6.98
CA ALA A 112 14.70 5.21 8.07
C ALA A 112 15.42 4.92 9.40
N ILE A 113 15.66 3.64 9.70
CA ILE A 113 16.41 3.23 10.89
C ILE A 113 17.89 3.57 10.73
N GLY A 114 18.48 3.20 9.58
CA GLY A 114 19.91 3.34 9.30
C GLY A 114 20.39 4.79 9.21
N ILE A 115 19.54 5.73 8.79
CA ILE A 115 19.88 7.15 8.69
C ILE A 115 19.22 7.96 9.80
N GLY A 116 17.92 7.74 10.03
CA GLY A 116 17.13 8.54 10.97
C GLY A 116 17.58 8.39 12.42
N ILE A 117 17.89 7.16 12.87
CA ILE A 117 18.36 6.96 14.25
C ILE A 117 19.74 7.58 14.46
N PRO A 118 20.77 7.32 13.62
CA PRO A 118 22.07 7.96 13.81
C PRO A 118 22.02 9.49 13.76
N LEU A 119 21.26 10.09 12.85
CA LEU A 119 21.09 11.55 12.81
C LEU A 119 20.39 12.07 14.06
N GLY A 120 19.35 11.39 14.55
CA GLY A 120 18.67 11.75 15.79
C GLY A 120 19.59 11.67 17.01
N VAL A 121 20.40 10.60 17.10
CA VAL A 121 21.41 10.44 18.17
C VAL A 121 22.49 11.51 18.06
N LEU A 122 22.99 11.81 16.86
CA LEU A 122 24.02 12.83 16.64
C LEU A 122 23.53 14.23 17.03
N ALA A 123 22.30 14.58 16.67
CA ALA A 123 21.68 15.85 17.09
C ALA A 123 21.54 15.94 18.62
N ALA A 124 21.15 14.84 19.27
CA ALA A 124 21.05 14.77 20.73
C ALA A 124 22.41 14.90 21.43
N LEU A 125 23.45 14.25 20.91
CA LEU A 125 24.81 14.32 21.46
C LEU A 125 25.44 15.71 21.26
N LYS A 126 25.19 16.35 20.11
CA LYS A 126 25.70 17.69 19.79
C LYS A 126 24.67 18.80 20.04
N LYS A 127 23.88 18.66 21.11
CA LYS A 127 22.81 19.60 21.46
C LYS A 127 23.29 21.05 21.45
N TYR A 128 22.49 21.95 20.86
CA TYR A 128 22.78 23.38 20.69
C TYR A 128 23.95 23.73 19.76
N SER A 129 24.57 22.75 19.11
CA SER A 129 25.56 23.01 18.06
C SER A 129 24.90 23.35 16.72
N ILE A 130 25.71 23.83 15.77
CA ILE A 130 25.31 24.03 14.38
C ILE A 130 24.81 22.70 13.76
N VAL A 131 25.41 21.57 14.13
CA VAL A 131 25.01 20.24 13.63
C VAL A 131 23.60 19.87 14.08
N ASP A 132 23.28 20.08 15.36
CA ASP A 132 21.92 19.87 15.89
C ASP A 132 20.90 20.78 15.19
N HIS A 133 21.22 22.06 15.03
CA HIS A 133 20.35 22.99 14.30
C HIS A 133 20.10 22.55 12.85
N PHE A 134 21.15 22.16 12.11
CA PHE A 134 21.00 21.71 10.73
C PHE A 134 20.12 20.47 10.62
N ILE A 135 20.36 19.46 11.48
CA ILE A 135 19.56 18.23 11.50
C ILE A 135 18.11 18.56 11.83
N ARG A 136 17.84 19.39 12.84
CA ARG A 136 16.48 19.80 13.20
C ARG A 136 15.77 20.53 12.07
N ILE A 137 16.42 21.51 11.45
CA ILE A 137 15.85 22.27 10.33
C ILE A 137 15.49 21.30 9.19
N PHE A 138 16.42 20.41 8.82
CA PHE A 138 16.19 19.43 7.76
C PHE A 138 15.01 18.49 8.09
N THR A 139 14.98 17.96 9.31
CA THR A 139 13.95 16.99 9.74
C THR A 139 12.57 17.65 9.84
N VAL A 140 12.49 18.85 10.42
CA VAL A 140 11.23 19.60 10.55
C VAL A 140 10.71 20.05 9.18
N SER A 141 11.60 20.54 8.30
CA SER A 141 11.22 20.93 6.94
C SER A 141 10.70 19.72 6.17
N GLY A 142 11.42 18.58 6.21
CA GLY A 142 10.99 17.35 5.57
C GLY A 142 9.65 16.83 6.08
N ALA A 143 9.41 16.91 7.38
CA ALA A 143 8.13 16.51 7.99
C ALA A 143 6.97 17.46 7.65
N SER A 144 7.26 18.71 7.25
CA SER A 144 6.26 19.72 6.93
C SER A 144 5.82 19.67 5.46
N VAL A 145 6.62 19.06 4.59
CA VAL A 145 6.31 18.93 3.16
C VAL A 145 5.30 17.80 2.95
N PRO A 146 4.24 18.02 2.15
CA PRO A 146 3.32 16.95 1.79
C PRO A 146 4.04 15.79 1.10
N VAL A 147 3.85 14.58 1.61
CA VAL A 147 4.57 13.37 1.13
C VAL A 147 4.39 13.14 -0.37
N PHE A 148 3.17 13.36 -0.90
CA PHE A 148 2.91 13.22 -2.33
C PHE A 148 3.71 14.22 -3.16
N TRP A 149 3.86 15.46 -2.68
CA TRP A 149 4.62 16.50 -3.38
C TRP A 149 6.10 16.17 -3.37
N LEU A 150 6.62 15.71 -2.22
CA LEU A 150 8.01 15.25 -2.12
C LEU A 150 8.28 14.09 -3.08
N ALA A 151 7.37 13.12 -3.17
CA ALA A 151 7.48 12.00 -4.09
C ALA A 151 7.52 12.45 -5.56
N LEU A 152 6.65 13.38 -5.96
CA LEU A 152 6.63 13.92 -7.32
C LEU A 152 7.90 14.71 -7.67
N ILE A 153 8.40 15.55 -6.75
CA ILE A 153 9.64 16.30 -6.96
C ILE A 153 10.85 15.35 -6.99
N ALA A 154 10.91 14.36 -6.10
CA ALA A 154 11.95 13.36 -6.11
C ALA A 154 11.94 12.58 -7.43
N GLN A 155 10.78 12.18 -7.93
CA GLN A 155 10.64 11.53 -9.24
C GLN A 155 11.07 12.46 -10.39
N LEU A 156 10.68 13.73 -10.38
CA LEU A 156 11.10 14.69 -11.40
C LEU A 156 12.62 14.88 -11.43
N VAL A 157 13.24 15.08 -10.27
CA VAL A 157 14.69 15.36 -10.19
C VAL A 157 15.51 14.09 -10.39
N LEU A 158 15.22 13.03 -9.64
CA LEU A 158 16.06 11.82 -9.62
C LEU A 158 15.81 10.92 -10.82
N SER A 159 14.57 10.87 -11.34
CA SER A 159 14.26 10.06 -12.51
C SER A 159 14.38 10.86 -13.81
N ASN A 160 13.62 11.96 -13.95
CA ASN A 160 13.56 12.65 -15.25
C ASN A 160 14.79 13.52 -15.54
N TRP A 161 15.29 14.29 -14.58
CA TRP A 161 16.42 15.21 -14.83
C TRP A 161 17.77 14.52 -14.72
N LEU A 162 17.98 13.72 -13.67
CA LEU A 162 19.26 13.07 -13.40
C LEU A 162 19.37 11.65 -13.99
N GLY A 163 18.26 11.00 -14.35
CA GLY A 163 18.29 9.64 -14.91
C GLY A 163 18.84 8.57 -13.96
N VAL A 164 18.81 8.82 -12.65
CA VAL A 164 19.38 7.91 -11.62
C VAL A 164 18.46 6.70 -11.44
N PHE A 165 17.16 6.96 -11.33
CA PHE A 165 16.13 5.97 -11.02
C PHE A 165 15.09 5.85 -12.16
N PRO A 166 14.47 4.67 -12.35
CA PRO A 166 13.37 4.50 -13.29
C PRO A 166 12.12 5.26 -12.84
N SER A 167 11.28 5.66 -13.79
CA SER A 167 10.15 6.56 -13.51
C SER A 167 8.92 5.84 -12.96
N ALA A 168 8.67 4.58 -13.32
CA ALA A 168 7.47 3.86 -12.90
C ALA A 168 7.57 2.31 -12.88
N LYS A 169 8.61 1.72 -13.48
CA LYS A 169 8.74 0.26 -13.61
C LYS A 169 9.44 -0.32 -12.38
N ARG A 170 9.04 -1.53 -11.96
CA ARG A 170 9.68 -2.29 -10.86
C ARG A 170 10.98 -2.99 -11.28
N VAL A 171 11.12 -3.25 -12.57
CA VAL A 171 12.24 -3.93 -13.22
C VAL A 171 12.24 -3.51 -14.68
N ASP A 172 13.40 -3.51 -15.32
CA ASP A 172 13.50 -3.31 -16.75
C ASP A 172 12.83 -4.47 -17.52
N GLU A 173 11.89 -4.13 -18.40
CA GLU A 173 11.14 -5.11 -19.20
C GLU A 173 12.03 -5.81 -20.23
N GLU A 174 13.04 -5.12 -20.76
CA GLU A 174 13.98 -5.70 -21.71
C GLU A 174 14.77 -6.83 -21.06
N ILE A 175 15.31 -6.58 -19.86
CA ILE A 175 16.04 -7.58 -19.07
C ILE A 175 15.14 -8.77 -18.73
N VAL A 176 13.88 -8.54 -18.36
CA VAL A 176 12.93 -9.63 -18.07
C VAL A 176 12.71 -10.52 -19.29
N ILE A 177 12.54 -9.92 -20.47
CA ILE A 177 12.33 -10.66 -21.73
C ILE A 177 13.58 -11.46 -22.10
N GLU A 178 14.76 -10.83 -22.06
CA GLU A 178 16.03 -11.47 -22.43
C GLU A 178 16.40 -12.64 -21.50
N THR A 179 16.20 -12.45 -20.20
CA THR A 179 16.59 -13.45 -19.20
C THR A 179 15.50 -14.49 -18.92
N GLY A 180 14.30 -14.30 -19.47
CA GLY A 180 13.15 -15.17 -19.23
C GLY A 180 12.67 -15.17 -17.78
N PHE A 181 12.86 -14.05 -17.06
CA PHE A 181 12.52 -13.96 -15.63
C PHE A 181 11.02 -14.17 -15.39
N ASN A 182 10.70 -15.12 -14.51
CA ASN A 182 9.31 -15.45 -14.18
C ASN A 182 9.09 -15.41 -12.66
N PRO A 183 8.47 -14.34 -12.11
CA PRO A 183 8.30 -14.21 -10.66
C PRO A 183 7.35 -15.28 -10.10
N VAL A 184 7.78 -15.96 -9.04
CA VAL A 184 7.03 -17.05 -8.39
C VAL A 184 6.33 -16.54 -7.14
N THR A 185 7.05 -15.80 -6.29
CA THR A 185 6.50 -15.26 -5.03
C THR A 185 5.98 -13.84 -5.20
N GLY A 186 6.41 -13.13 -6.25
CA GLY A 186 6.09 -11.73 -6.50
C GLY A 186 7.05 -10.75 -5.82
N PHE A 187 7.93 -11.25 -4.95
CA PHE A 187 9.08 -10.53 -4.40
C PHE A 187 10.21 -10.60 -5.43
N TYR A 188 10.38 -9.55 -6.23
CA TYR A 188 11.29 -9.61 -7.38
C TYR A 188 12.74 -9.75 -6.94
N LEU A 189 13.11 -9.24 -5.76
CA LEU A 189 14.45 -9.42 -5.22
C LEU A 189 14.72 -10.86 -4.77
N LEU A 190 13.74 -11.48 -4.13
CA LEU A 190 13.88 -12.87 -3.70
C LEU A 190 13.83 -13.81 -4.90
N ASP A 191 12.88 -13.61 -5.80
CA ASP A 191 12.69 -14.44 -6.99
C ASP A 191 13.91 -14.36 -7.92
N SER A 192 14.53 -13.18 -8.07
CA SER A 192 15.75 -13.04 -8.88
C SER A 192 16.96 -13.75 -8.27
N LEU A 193 17.13 -13.71 -6.94
CA LEU A 193 18.17 -14.47 -6.26
C LEU A 193 17.95 -15.99 -6.36
N VAL A 194 16.70 -16.45 -6.18
CA VAL A 194 16.34 -17.87 -6.29
C VAL A 194 16.57 -18.41 -7.70
N GLN A 195 16.29 -17.59 -8.73
CA GLN A 195 16.53 -17.94 -10.13
C GLN A 195 17.97 -17.70 -10.61
N GLY A 196 18.85 -17.15 -9.75
CA GLY A 196 20.23 -16.80 -10.11
C GLY A 196 20.34 -15.65 -11.12
N ASN A 197 19.26 -14.86 -11.29
CA ASN A 197 19.16 -13.80 -12.28
C ASN A 197 19.66 -12.47 -11.71
N MET A 198 20.99 -12.32 -11.66
CA MET A 198 21.64 -11.10 -11.17
C MET A 198 21.32 -9.83 -11.97
N PRO A 199 21.14 -9.86 -13.31
CA PRO A 199 20.68 -8.70 -14.07
C PRO A 199 19.33 -8.16 -13.59
N VAL A 200 18.37 -9.05 -13.30
CA VAL A 200 17.08 -8.63 -12.72
C VAL A 200 17.27 -8.09 -11.30
N PHE A 201 18.07 -8.75 -10.47
CA PHE A 201 18.32 -8.30 -9.10
C PHE A 201 18.87 -6.86 -9.05
N THR A 202 19.87 -6.55 -9.88
CA THR A 202 20.45 -5.20 -9.94
C THR A 202 19.46 -4.18 -10.51
N SER A 203 18.65 -4.58 -11.50
CA SER A 203 17.59 -3.73 -12.04
C SER A 203 16.48 -3.43 -11.03
N VAL A 204 16.20 -4.31 -10.07
CA VAL A 204 15.14 -4.09 -9.07
C VAL A 204 15.62 -3.20 -7.92
N ILE A 205 16.92 -3.21 -7.60
CA ILE A 205 17.51 -2.34 -6.55
C ILE A 205 17.72 -0.90 -7.06
N ARG A 206 17.89 -0.74 -8.37
CA ARG A 206 18.11 0.54 -9.01
C ARG A 206 16.78 1.18 -9.42
#